data_AF-A0A3D4T229-F1
#
_entry.id   AF-A0A3D4T229-F1
#
_cell.length_a   1.000
_cell.length_b   1.000
_cell.length_c   1.000
_cell.angle_alpha   90.00
_cell.angle_beta   90.00
_cell.angle_gamma   90.00
#
_symmetry.space_group_name_H-M   'P 1'
#
loop_
_entity.id
_entity.type
_entity.pdbx_description
1 polymer ?
#
loop_
_entity_poly.entity_id
_entity_poly.type
_entity_poly.pdbx_seq_one_letter_code
_entity_poly.pdbx_strand_id
1 'polypeptide(L)'
;GLDLPEEPEAWVLGPDPADVTDPTLELDLAAAGITTVIWATGYGVDYSWLQVDGVLDTAGRPAHQRGVSPVNGVYFVGLPWLSRRGSSFIWGCWHDAKYVVDEIQIQRGYAAYRPTPATAQETIR
;
A
#
# COMPACT_ATOMS: atom_id res chain seq x y z
N GLY A 1 -1.46 -29.41 -7.78
CA GLY A 1 -2.11 -29.09 -6.49
C GLY A 1 -2.08 -30.32 -5.62
N LEU A 2 -2.50 -30.20 -4.36
CA LEU A 2 -2.81 -31.37 -3.54
C LEU A 2 -4.09 -32.02 -4.07
N ASP A 3 -4.12 -33.34 -4.14
CA ASP A 3 -5.29 -34.13 -4.57
C ASP A 3 -6.21 -34.32 -3.36
N LEU A 4 -7.09 -33.35 -3.14
CA LEU A 4 -8.03 -33.32 -2.02
C LEU A 4 -9.41 -33.81 -2.50
N PRO A 5 -10.16 -34.53 -1.66
CA PRO A 5 -11.52 -34.94 -1.99
C PRO A 5 -12.43 -33.73 -2.23
N GLU A 6 -13.46 -33.90 -3.05
CA GLU A 6 -14.50 -32.89 -3.24
C GLU A 6 -15.38 -32.81 -1.99
N GLU A 7 -15.61 -31.59 -1.48
CA GLU A 7 -16.51 -31.29 -0.36
C GLU A 7 -17.67 -30.40 -0.83
N PRO A 8 -18.66 -30.95 -1.58
CA PRO A 8 -19.78 -30.18 -2.10
C PRO A 8 -20.61 -29.48 -1.01
N GLU A 9 -20.64 -30.04 0.20
CA GLU A 9 -21.27 -29.47 1.39
C GLU A 9 -20.61 -28.17 1.89
N ALA A 10 -19.34 -27.92 1.59
CA ALA A 10 -18.66 -26.67 1.98
C ALA A 10 -19.30 -25.42 1.34
N TRP A 11 -20.07 -25.60 0.27
CA TRP A 11 -20.82 -24.55 -0.41
C TRP A 11 -22.25 -24.40 0.11
N VAL A 12 -22.69 -25.28 1.01
CA VAL A 12 -24.00 -25.18 1.67
C VAL A 12 -23.86 -24.26 2.88
N LEU A 13 -24.12 -22.98 2.66
CA LEU A 13 -24.16 -22.00 3.75
C LEU A 13 -25.38 -22.27 4.65
N GLY A 14 -25.14 -22.33 5.95
CA GLY A 14 -26.20 -22.40 6.95
C GLY A 14 -27.01 -21.09 7.02
N PRO A 15 -28.05 -21.04 7.88
CA PRO A 15 -28.73 -19.79 8.16
C PRO A 15 -27.76 -18.74 8.73
N ASP A 16 -28.03 -17.47 8.46
CA ASP A 16 -27.25 -16.38 9.06
C ASP A 16 -27.32 -16.46 10.59
N PRO A 17 -26.20 -16.23 11.30
CA PRO A 17 -26.18 -16.20 12.75
C PRO A 17 -27.01 -15.03 13.28
N ALA A 18 -27.52 -15.16 14.51
CA ALA A 18 -28.39 -14.17 15.14
C ALA A 18 -27.78 -12.76 15.14
N ASP A 19 -26.47 -12.64 15.38
CA ASP A 19 -25.75 -11.36 15.41
C ASP A 19 -25.78 -10.62 14.05
N VAL A 20 -26.03 -11.33 12.94
CA VAL A 20 -26.18 -10.73 11.60
C VAL A 20 -27.62 -10.28 11.37
N THR A 21 -28.60 -11.06 11.85
CA THR A 21 -30.03 -10.79 11.62
C THR A 21 -30.66 -9.85 12.65
N ASP A 22 -30.14 -9.84 13.88
CA ASP A 22 -30.61 -9.07 15.03
C ASP A 22 -29.39 -8.56 15.84
N PRO A 23 -28.65 -7.57 15.30
CA PRO A 23 -27.41 -7.10 15.92
C PRO A 23 -27.68 -6.35 17.22
N THR A 24 -26.82 -6.54 18.21
CA THR A 24 -26.83 -5.70 19.42
C THR A 24 -26.33 -4.29 19.07
N LEU A 25 -27.23 -3.30 19.06
CA LEU A 25 -26.90 -1.91 18.74
C LEU A 25 -26.54 -1.08 19.98
N GLU A 26 -27.00 -1.51 21.15
CA GLU A 26 -26.76 -0.85 22.43
C GLU A 26 -26.49 -1.91 23.51
N LEU A 27 -25.56 -1.62 24.42
CA LEU A 27 -25.16 -2.54 25.48
C LEU A 27 -24.82 -1.76 26.75
N ASP A 28 -25.50 -2.09 27.85
CA ASP A 28 -25.08 -1.68 29.19
C ASP A 28 -23.94 -2.60 29.66
N LEU A 29 -22.73 -2.06 29.68
CA LEU A 29 -21.53 -2.80 30.04
C LEU A 29 -21.57 -3.33 31.48
N ALA A 30 -22.16 -2.56 32.41
CA ALA A 30 -22.23 -2.96 33.81
C ALA A 30 -23.24 -4.09 34.00
N ALA A 31 -24.41 -3.97 33.38
CA ALA A 31 -25.43 -5.04 33.39
C ALA A 31 -24.93 -6.32 32.71
N ALA A 32 -24.09 -6.19 31.68
CA ALA A 32 -23.44 -7.31 30.99
C ALA A 32 -22.23 -7.89 31.73
N GLY A 33 -21.81 -7.31 32.87
CA GLY A 33 -20.65 -7.77 33.64
C GLY A 33 -19.29 -7.52 32.96
N ILE A 34 -19.24 -6.62 31.97
CA ILE A 34 -18.01 -6.27 31.24
C ILE A 34 -17.23 -5.25 32.07
N THR A 35 -16.02 -5.62 32.47
CA THR A 35 -15.14 -4.77 33.31
C THR A 35 -13.97 -4.15 32.55
N THR A 36 -13.67 -4.66 31.34
CA THR A 36 -12.51 -4.24 30.54
C THR A 36 -12.89 -4.23 29.06
N VAL A 37 -12.45 -3.18 28.35
CA VAL A 37 -12.57 -3.07 26.89
C VAL A 37 -11.17 -3.03 26.30
N ILE A 38 -10.89 -3.92 25.36
CA ILE A 38 -9.62 -3.96 24.61
C ILE A 38 -9.89 -3.48 23.20
N TRP A 39 -9.28 -2.35 22.82
CA TRP A 39 -9.38 -1.80 21.47
C TRP A 39 -8.39 -2.49 20.55
N ALA A 40 -8.86 -3.48 19.80
CA ALA A 40 -8.08 -4.19 18.78
C ALA A 40 -8.43 -3.72 17.35
N THR A 41 -8.75 -2.42 17.19
CA THR A 41 -9.24 -1.81 15.94
C THR A 41 -8.13 -1.36 14.98
N GLY A 42 -6.87 -1.71 15.27
CA GLY A 42 -5.71 -1.38 14.44
C GLY A 42 -5.01 -0.08 14.83
N TYR A 43 -4.36 0.56 13.86
CA TYR A 43 -3.61 1.81 14.04
C TYR A 43 -3.85 2.77 12.86
N GLY A 44 -3.67 4.06 13.12
CA GLY A 44 -3.63 5.10 12.08
C GLY A 44 -2.19 5.38 11.61
N VAL A 45 -2.06 6.03 10.46
CA VAL A 45 -0.77 6.50 9.93
C VAL A 45 -0.67 8.01 10.08
N ASP A 46 0.48 8.50 10.55
CA ASP A 46 0.77 9.92 10.68
C ASP A 46 1.93 10.31 9.75
N TYR A 47 1.62 11.10 8.72
CA TYR A 47 2.58 11.64 7.76
C TYR A 47 2.85 13.15 7.99
N SER A 48 2.43 13.72 9.11
CA SER A 48 2.65 15.14 9.43
C SER A 48 4.12 15.53 9.50
N TRP A 49 5.02 14.56 9.69
CA TRP A 49 6.47 14.79 9.65
C TRP A 49 7.01 14.99 8.22
N LEU A 50 6.30 14.55 7.19
CA LEU A 50 6.74 14.60 5.80
C LEU A 50 6.33 15.93 5.14
N GLN A 51 7.10 16.98 5.45
CA GLN A 51 6.87 18.36 5.00
C GLN A 51 7.49 18.61 3.62
N VAL A 52 7.01 17.89 2.60
CA VAL A 52 7.47 18.05 1.21
C VAL A 52 6.26 18.35 0.31
N ASP A 53 6.33 19.46 -0.43
CA ASP A 53 5.22 19.89 -1.26
C ASP A 53 4.88 18.86 -2.34
N GLY A 54 3.58 18.53 -2.47
CA GLY A 54 3.06 17.59 -3.47
C GLY A 54 3.29 16.11 -3.14
N VAL A 55 3.87 15.79 -1.98
CA VAL A 55 4.16 14.41 -1.58
C VAL A 55 2.94 13.66 -1.00
N LEU A 56 2.01 14.42 -0.42
CA LEU A 56 0.75 13.93 0.13
C LEU A 56 -0.43 14.38 -0.74
N ASP A 57 -1.46 13.55 -0.82
CA ASP A 57 -2.73 13.88 -1.45
C ASP A 57 -3.59 14.81 -0.56
N THR A 58 -4.76 15.21 -1.05
CA THR A 58 -5.71 16.05 -0.31
C THR A 58 -6.28 15.39 0.95
N ALA A 59 -6.09 14.08 1.11
CA ALA A 59 -6.46 13.32 2.29
C ALA A 59 -5.27 13.07 3.23
N GLY A 60 -4.11 13.69 2.99
CA GLY A 60 -2.91 13.54 3.82
C GLY A 60 -2.20 12.19 3.68
N ARG A 61 -2.49 11.44 2.62
CA ARG A 61 -1.87 10.13 2.34
C ARG A 61 -0.76 10.28 1.31
N PRO A 62 0.29 9.44 1.34
CA PRO A 62 1.33 9.40 0.31
C PRO A 62 0.76 9.34 -1.10
N ALA A 63 0.99 10.39 -1.88
CA ALA A 63 0.67 10.38 -3.30
C ALA A 63 1.73 9.54 -4.02
N HIS A 64 1.33 8.43 -4.64
CA HIS A 64 2.27 7.57 -5.35
C HIS A 64 1.59 6.70 -6.41
N GLN A 65 2.40 6.19 -7.34
CA GLN A 65 2.06 5.04 -8.17
C GLN A 65 3.03 3.90 -7.88
N ARG A 66 2.54 2.80 -7.30
CA ARG A 66 3.36 1.64 -6.90
C ARG A 66 4.60 1.99 -6.07
N GLY A 67 4.50 3.01 -5.22
CA GLY A 67 5.60 3.47 -4.36
C GLY A 67 6.44 4.60 -4.95
N VAL A 68 6.24 5.02 -6.19
CA VAL A 68 6.92 6.17 -6.79
C VAL A 68 6.10 7.44 -6.55
N SER A 69 6.69 8.43 -5.85
CA SER A 69 6.04 9.72 -5.62
C SER A 69 6.06 10.58 -6.90
N PRO A 70 5.09 11.51 -7.09
CA PRO A 70 5.24 12.58 -8.08
C PRO A 70 6.41 13.53 -7.75
N VAL A 71 6.89 13.54 -6.50
CA VAL A 71 8.05 14.32 -6.08
C VAL A 71 9.33 13.52 -6.32
N ASN A 72 10.24 14.06 -7.13
CA ASN A 72 11.52 13.43 -7.42
C ASN A 72 12.33 13.18 -6.13
N GLY A 73 12.87 11.97 -5.99
CA GLY A 73 13.67 11.57 -4.85
C GLY A 73 12.88 11.06 -3.64
N VAL A 74 11.54 11.04 -3.71
CA VAL A 74 10.69 10.46 -2.66
C VAL A 74 10.04 9.17 -3.17
N TYR A 75 10.12 8.12 -2.35
CA TYR A 75 9.55 6.80 -2.66
C TYR A 75 9.01 6.14 -1.39
N PHE A 76 8.08 5.22 -1.56
CA PHE A 76 7.38 4.54 -0.48
C PHE A 76 7.43 3.02 -0.65
N VAL A 77 7.66 2.31 0.45
CA VAL A 77 7.65 0.85 0.52
C VAL A 77 6.91 0.44 1.81
N GLY A 78 6.23 -0.71 1.78
CA GLY A 78 5.51 -1.24 2.94
C GLY A 78 4.09 -0.70 3.12
N LEU A 79 3.64 0.20 2.24
CA LEU A 79 2.24 0.61 2.20
C LEU A 79 1.35 -0.54 1.71
N PRO A 80 0.09 -0.60 2.15
CA PRO A 80 -0.87 -1.53 1.59
C PRO A 80 -1.12 -1.18 0.11
N TRP A 81 -1.37 -2.20 -0.71
CA TRP A 81 -1.79 -2.03 -2.11
C TRP A 81 -0.80 -1.28 -3.02
N LEU A 82 0.51 -1.45 -2.83
CA LEU A 82 1.50 -0.96 -3.79
C LEU A 82 1.42 -1.74 -5.10
N SER A 83 2.05 -2.91 -5.19
CA SER A 83 1.86 -3.83 -6.31
C SER A 83 0.78 -4.89 -6.04
N ARG A 84 0.51 -5.22 -4.77
CA ARG A 84 -0.34 -6.35 -4.40
C ARG A 84 -0.92 -6.22 -2.99
N ARG A 85 -1.88 -7.08 -2.65
CA ARG A 85 -2.40 -7.25 -1.27
C ARG A 85 -1.30 -7.48 -0.24
N GLY A 86 -0.27 -8.23 -0.64
CA GLY A 86 0.90 -8.58 0.17
C GLY A 86 1.91 -7.44 0.44
N SER A 87 1.73 -6.24 -0.13
CA SER A 87 2.78 -5.20 -0.13
C SER A 87 3.19 -4.70 1.26
N SER A 88 2.27 -4.71 2.21
CA SER A 88 2.53 -4.32 3.61
C SER A 88 3.08 -5.46 4.48
N PHE A 89 3.15 -6.69 3.95
CA PHE A 89 3.64 -7.85 4.69
C PHE A 89 5.14 -8.05 4.44
N ILE A 90 5.86 -8.49 5.48
CA ILE A 90 7.30 -8.81 5.40
C ILE A 90 7.60 -9.75 4.23
N TRP A 91 6.74 -10.75 4.00
CA TRP A 91 6.94 -11.71 2.92
C TRP A 91 6.65 -11.14 1.52
N GLY A 92 5.86 -10.08 1.39
CA GLY A 92 5.45 -9.52 0.10
C GLY A 92 6.18 -8.24 -0.31
N CYS A 93 6.72 -7.48 0.65
CA CYS A 93 7.28 -6.14 0.41
C CYS A 93 8.55 -6.13 -0.45
N TRP A 94 9.28 -7.25 -0.54
CA TRP A 94 10.55 -7.33 -1.27
C TRP A 94 10.40 -7.04 -2.77
N HIS A 95 9.26 -7.39 -3.37
CA HIS A 95 9.01 -7.08 -4.77
C HIS A 95 8.78 -5.58 -5.01
N ASP A 96 8.10 -4.90 -4.08
CA ASP A 96 7.90 -3.45 -4.14
C ASP A 96 9.24 -2.73 -3.93
N ALA A 97 10.05 -3.20 -2.98
CA ALA A 97 11.39 -2.68 -2.76
C ALA A 97 12.27 -2.82 -4.02
N LYS A 98 12.26 -3.99 -4.68
CA LYS A 98 12.97 -4.17 -5.94
C LYS A 98 12.50 -3.18 -7.00
N TYR A 99 11.18 -3.04 -7.18
CA TYR A 99 10.62 -2.13 -8.17
C TYR A 99 11.01 -0.67 -7.92
N VAL A 100 10.90 -0.21 -6.67
CA VAL A 100 11.29 1.16 -6.28
C VAL A 100 12.79 1.41 -6.54
N VAL A 101 13.65 0.42 -6.25
CA VAL A 101 15.09 0.55 -6.53
C VAL A 101 15.36 0.65 -8.03
N ASP A 102 14.68 -0.15 -8.85
CA ASP A 102 14.83 -0.09 -10.31
C ASP A 102 14.43 1.32 -10.84
N GLU A 103 13.34 1.90 -10.35
CA GLU A 103 12.91 3.27 -10.70
C GLU A 103 13.91 4.35 -10.25
N ILE A 104 14.48 4.20 -9.04
CA ILE A 104 15.56 5.09 -8.57
C ILE A 104 16.75 5.07 -9.52
N GLN A 105 17.18 3.88 -9.98
CA GLN A 105 18.30 3.77 -10.91
C GLN A 105 17.98 4.41 -12.26
N ILE A 106 16.78 4.20 -12.79
CA ILE A 106 16.33 4.82 -14.05
C ILE A 106 16.37 6.34 -13.94
N GLN A 107 15.77 6.92 -12.89
CA GLN A 107 15.75 8.38 -12.70
C GLN A 107 17.15 8.96 -12.51
N ARG A 108 18.02 8.28 -11.75
CA ARG A 108 19.44 8.70 -11.60
C ARG A 108 20.21 8.62 -12.92
N GLY A 109 19.94 7.60 -13.74
CA GLY A 109 20.51 7.48 -15.08
C GLY A 109 20.16 8.67 -15.97
N TYR A 110 18.87 9.06 -16.00
CA TYR A 110 18.44 10.24 -16.74
C TYR A 110 19.05 11.53 -16.19
N ALA A 111 19.13 11.70 -14.87
CA ALA A 111 19.73 12.89 -14.26
C ALA A 111 21.25 13.01 -14.53
N ALA A 112 21.95 11.88 -14.65
CA ALA A 112 23.38 11.83 -14.95
C ALA A 112 23.68 11.95 -16.46
N TYR A 113 22.69 11.75 -17.33
CA TYR A 113 22.87 11.80 -18.77
C TYR A 113 23.29 13.19 -19.23
N ARG A 114 24.44 13.27 -19.91
CA ARG A 114 24.90 14.47 -20.61
C ARG A 114 24.89 14.17 -22.10
N PRO A 115 24.05 14.85 -22.90
CA PRO A 115 24.08 14.67 -24.35
C PRO A 115 25.44 15.14 -24.88
N THR A 116 26.02 14.37 -25.80
CA THR A 116 27.17 14.83 -26.57
C THR A 116 26.74 16.08 -27.36
N PRO A 117 27.46 17.22 -27.26
CA PRO A 117 27.12 18.39 -28.05
C PRO A 117 27.17 18.03 -29.54
N ALA A 118 26.15 18.43 -30.28
CA ALA A 118 26.06 18.18 -31.72
C ALA A 118 27.30 18.77 -32.40
N THR A 119 28.04 17.92 -33.12
CA THR A 119 29.17 18.36 -33.95
C THR A 119 28.63 19.36 -34.97
N ALA A 120 29.04 20.62 -34.86
CA ALA A 120 28.71 21.64 -35.86
C ALA A 120 29.18 21.13 -37.22
N GLN A 121 28.24 20.85 -38.13
CA GLN A 121 28.59 20.52 -39.50
C GLN A 121 29.24 21.76 -40.12
N GLU A 122 30.56 21.71 -40.28
CA GLU A 122 31.30 22.67 -41.11
C GLU A 122 30.67 22.67 -42.50
N THR A 123 29.93 23.73 -42.77
CA THR A 123 29.39 24.03 -44.10
C THR A 123 30.58 24.44 -44.96
N ILE A 124 31.13 23.50 -45.71
CA ILE A 124 32.11 23.77 -46.76
C ILE A 124 31.39 24.56 -47.85
N ARG A 125 31.86 25.79 -48.09
CA ARG A 125 31.46 26.67 -49.19
C ARG A 125 32.04 26.22 -50.52
#